data_AF-A0A8D0KX57-F1
#
_entry.id   AF-A0A8D0KX57-F1
#
_cell.length_a   1.000
_cell.length_b   1.000
_cell.length_c   1.000
_cell.angle_alpha   90.00
_cell.angle_beta   90.00
_cell.angle_gamma   90.00
#
_symmetry.space_group_name_H-M   'P 1'
#
loop_
_entity.id
_entity.type
_entity.pdbx_description
1 polymer ?
#
loop_
_entity_poly.entity_id
_entity_poly.type
_entity_poly.pdbx_seq_one_letter_code
_entity_poly.pdbx_strand_id
1 'polypeptide(L)'
;MSPSLQAGCALPRAVEQFHYQLWPDHGVPRNPAQLLCLVEMVNKRVLEAPAGPVLVHCSAGIGRTGTFIALDFLLKMGKAEGKVDVFQCVQQLREQRVNMVQTKVRSYLLPAHCQAADLLPTLPRDVACKSTLAMPFMA
;
A
#
# COMPACT_ATOMS: atom_id res chain seq x y z
N MET A 1 -6.00 -43.32 27.13
CA MET A 1 -6.96 -42.22 26.98
C MET A 1 -6.21 -41.03 26.43
N SER A 2 -6.13 -40.94 25.10
CA SER A 2 -5.56 -39.79 24.38
C SER A 2 -6.64 -38.72 24.24
N PRO A 3 -6.38 -37.44 24.53
CA PRO A 3 -7.33 -36.38 24.22
C PRO A 3 -7.32 -36.13 22.71
N SER A 4 -8.50 -36.22 22.13
CA SER A 4 -8.80 -35.87 20.75
C SER A 4 -8.45 -34.39 20.48
N LEU A 5 -7.72 -34.16 19.38
CA LEU A 5 -7.53 -32.83 18.80
C LEU A 5 -8.91 -32.22 18.46
N GLN A 6 -9.35 -31.24 19.26
CA GLN A 6 -10.46 -30.38 18.87
C GLN A 6 -10.03 -29.59 17.64
N ALA A 7 -10.60 -29.93 16.49
CA ALA A 7 -10.62 -29.05 15.33
C ALA A 7 -11.35 -27.76 15.74
N GLY A 8 -10.58 -26.72 16.06
CA GLY A 8 -11.12 -25.41 16.34
C GLY A 8 -11.90 -24.93 15.12
N CYS A 9 -13.21 -24.74 15.29
CA CYS A 9 -14.04 -24.05 14.32
C CYS A 9 -13.62 -22.58 14.33
N ALA A 10 -12.61 -22.23 13.54
CA ALA A 10 -12.23 -20.85 13.34
C ALA A 10 -13.38 -20.16 12.61
N LEU A 11 -14.01 -19.17 13.27
CA LEU A 11 -15.04 -18.35 12.65
C LEU A 11 -14.50 -17.76 11.33
N PRO A 12 -15.32 -17.70 10.26
CA PRO A 12 -14.87 -17.19 8.97
C PRO A 12 -14.37 -15.74 9.13
N ARG A 13 -13.18 -15.47 8.59
CA ARG A 13 -12.58 -14.13 8.59
C ARG A 13 -13.00 -13.38 7.34
N ALA A 14 -13.66 -12.23 7.50
CA ALA A 14 -13.89 -11.31 6.41
C ALA A 14 -12.57 -10.65 5.99
N VAL A 15 -12.27 -10.68 4.68
CA VAL A 15 -11.09 -10.04 4.08
C VAL A 15 -11.57 -9.01 3.09
N GLU A 16 -11.03 -7.79 3.18
CA GLU A 16 -11.26 -6.73 2.20
C GLU A 16 -10.01 -6.56 1.33
N GLN A 17 -10.21 -6.56 0.02
CA GLN A 17 -9.14 -6.47 -0.95
C GLN A 17 -9.33 -5.22 -1.83
N PHE A 18 -8.28 -4.39 -1.89
CA PHE A 18 -8.21 -3.28 -2.82
C PHE A 18 -7.35 -3.68 -4.02
N HIS A 19 -7.91 -3.57 -5.23
CA HIS A 19 -7.21 -3.98 -6.45
C HIS A 19 -7.00 -2.78 -7.39
N TYR A 20 -5.74 -2.37 -7.55
CA TYR A 20 -5.37 -1.31 -8.48
C TYR A 20 -4.84 -1.88 -9.81
N GLN A 21 -5.64 -1.74 -10.87
CA GLN A 21 -5.38 -2.34 -12.19
C GLN A 21 -4.59 -1.42 -13.13
N LEU A 22 -4.52 -0.12 -12.86
CA LEU A 22 -3.94 0.88 -13.75
C LEU A 22 -2.43 1.08 -13.55
N TRP A 23 -1.75 0.04 -13.06
CA TRP A 23 -0.29 0.00 -12.88
C TRP A 23 0.34 -1.14 -13.67
N PRO A 24 0.93 -0.87 -14.85
CA PRO A 24 1.64 -1.88 -15.63
C PRO A 24 2.88 -2.41 -14.90
N ASP A 25 3.23 -3.69 -15.11
CA ASP A 25 4.33 -4.38 -14.42
C ASP A 25 5.71 -3.73 -14.65
N HIS A 26 5.94 -3.19 -15.85
CA HIS A 26 7.19 -2.56 -16.24
C HIS A 26 7.01 -1.08 -16.53
N GLY A 27 6.35 -0.39 -15.62
CA GLY A 27 6.10 1.03 -15.76
C GLY A 27 5.55 1.63 -14.49
N VAL A 28 4.69 2.61 -14.71
CA VAL A 28 4.39 3.66 -13.74
C VAL A 28 2.88 3.80 -13.72
N PRO A 29 2.28 4.15 -12.58
CA PRO A 29 0.83 4.33 -12.53
C PRO A 29 0.44 5.39 -13.55
N ARG A 30 -0.52 5.07 -14.42
CA ARG A 30 -0.97 6.01 -15.47
C ARG A 30 -1.54 7.30 -14.87
N ASN A 31 -2.04 7.22 -13.63
CA ASN A 31 -2.55 8.34 -12.88
C ASN A 31 -2.04 8.27 -11.42
N PRO A 32 -0.98 9.03 -11.07
CA PRO A 32 -0.43 9.08 -9.71
C PRO A 32 -1.45 9.50 -8.65
N ALA A 33 -2.42 10.37 -9.00
CA ALA A 33 -3.45 10.82 -8.06
C ALA A 33 -4.36 9.67 -7.59
N GLN A 34 -4.65 8.70 -8.46
CA GLN A 34 -5.42 7.52 -8.06
C GLN A 34 -4.63 6.60 -7.11
N LEU A 35 -3.31 6.55 -7.25
CA LEU A 35 -2.47 5.79 -6.33
C LEU A 35 -2.46 6.45 -4.94
N LEU A 36 -2.38 7.78 -4.88
CA LEU A 36 -2.53 8.53 -3.63
C LEU A 36 -3.90 8.29 -3.00
N CYS A 37 -4.97 8.34 -3.79
CA CYS A 37 -6.33 8.04 -3.33
C CYS A 37 -6.43 6.63 -2.75
N LEU A 38 -5.81 5.62 -3.39
CA LEU A 38 -5.75 4.26 -2.85
C LEU A 38 -5.07 4.21 -1.48
N VAL A 39 -3.94 4.92 -1.30
CA VAL A 39 -3.25 5.01 0.00
C VAL A 39 -4.18 5.61 1.07
N GLU A 40 -4.90 6.68 0.73
CA GLU A 40 -5.85 7.31 1.65
C GLU A 40 -7.02 6.38 2.01
N MET A 41 -7.58 5.68 1.02
CA MET A 41 -8.65 4.71 1.23
C MET A 41 -8.21 3.57 2.17
N VAL A 42 -7.02 3.01 1.93
CA VAL A 42 -6.46 1.94 2.79
C VAL A 42 -6.22 2.45 4.20
N ASN A 43 -5.61 3.63 4.36
CA ASN A 43 -5.36 4.23 5.67
C ASN A 43 -6.66 4.51 6.43
N LYS A 44 -7.66 5.08 5.76
CA LYS A 44 -8.98 5.31 6.35
C LYS A 44 -9.59 3.99 6.84
N ARG A 45 -9.53 2.94 6.01
CA ARG A 45 -10.09 1.64 6.36
C ARG A 45 -9.41 1.00 7.57
N VAL A 46 -8.09 1.10 7.66
CA VAL A 46 -7.29 0.62 8.80
C VAL A 46 -7.63 1.36 10.08
N LEU A 47 -7.89 2.67 10.00
CA LEU A 47 -8.35 3.47 11.13
C LEU A 47 -9.76 3.07 11.59
N GLU A 48 -10.67 2.80 10.65
CA GLU A 48 -12.07 2.44 10.95
C GLU A 48 -12.23 1.02 11.53
N ALA A 49 -11.44 0.04 11.08
CA ALA A 49 -11.35 -1.25 11.75
C ALA A 49 -9.91 -1.81 11.73
N PRO A 50 -9.14 -1.57 12.80
CA PRO A 50 -7.82 -2.15 12.97
C PRO A 50 -7.91 -3.68 13.04
N ALA A 51 -7.30 -4.37 12.08
CA ALA A 51 -7.36 -5.84 11.97
C ALA A 51 -5.96 -6.50 11.86
N GLY A 52 -4.90 -5.75 12.18
CA GLY A 52 -3.51 -6.19 12.01
C GLY A 52 -2.84 -5.58 10.78
N PRO A 53 -1.72 -6.15 10.32
CA PRO A 53 -0.94 -5.60 9.21
C PRO A 53 -1.69 -5.70 7.88
N VAL A 54 -1.55 -4.68 7.04
CA VAL A 54 -2.07 -4.69 5.66
C VAL A 54 -1.16 -5.53 4.77
N LEU A 55 -1.73 -6.53 4.10
CA LEU A 55 -1.02 -7.30 3.08
C LEU A 55 -1.02 -6.52 1.77
N VAL A 56 0.18 -6.20 1.27
CA VAL A 56 0.38 -5.54 -0.03
C VAL A 56 1.18 -6.47 -0.92
N HIS A 57 0.67 -6.74 -2.13
CA HIS A 57 1.38 -7.57 -3.10
C HIS A 57 1.27 -7.00 -4.52
N CYS A 58 2.12 -7.50 -5.40
CA CYS A 58 2.01 -7.31 -6.85
C CYS A 58 2.27 -8.67 -7.51
N SER A 59 3.19 -8.75 -8.49
CA SER A 59 3.70 -10.02 -9.00
C SER A 59 4.86 -10.51 -8.11
N ALA A 60 6.04 -9.89 -8.21
CA ALA A 60 7.23 -10.27 -7.39
C ALA A 60 7.22 -9.72 -5.94
N GLY A 61 6.28 -8.84 -5.60
CA GLY A 61 6.18 -8.26 -4.25
C GLY A 61 7.32 -7.33 -3.85
N ILE A 62 7.99 -6.67 -4.82
CA ILE A 62 9.14 -5.79 -4.55
C ILE A 62 9.05 -4.42 -5.24
N GLY A 63 8.54 -4.36 -6.47
CA GLY A 63 8.42 -3.12 -7.25
C GLY A 63 7.26 -2.24 -6.80
N ARG A 64 6.06 -2.49 -7.34
CA ARG A 64 4.82 -1.75 -7.03
C ARG A 64 4.48 -1.80 -5.53
N THR A 65 4.67 -2.97 -4.93
CA THR A 65 4.53 -3.17 -3.48
C THR A 65 5.43 -2.22 -2.68
N GLY A 66 6.72 -2.17 -3.00
CA GLY A 66 7.64 -1.28 -2.31
C GLY A 66 7.30 0.19 -2.52
N THR A 67 6.90 0.57 -3.74
CA THR A 67 6.50 1.96 -4.02
C THR A 67 5.24 2.36 -3.27
N PHE A 68 4.24 1.48 -3.16
CA PHE A 68 3.03 1.73 -2.38
C PHE A 68 3.35 1.93 -0.90
N ILE A 69 4.16 1.04 -0.31
CA ILE A 69 4.55 1.13 1.10
C ILE A 69 5.40 2.38 1.36
N ALA A 70 6.34 2.70 0.47
CA ALA A 70 7.14 3.91 0.56
C ALA A 70 6.26 5.17 0.52
N LEU A 71 5.27 5.22 -0.38
CA LEU A 71 4.36 6.34 -0.51
C LEU A 71 3.53 6.55 0.76
N ASP A 72 2.98 5.47 1.32
CA ASP A 72 2.25 5.52 2.59
C ASP A 72 3.12 6.08 3.74
N PHE A 73 4.34 5.57 3.87
CA PHE A 73 5.28 6.02 4.89
C PHE A 73 5.68 7.50 4.71
N LEU A 74 6.04 7.90 3.50
CA LEU A 74 6.49 9.26 3.20
C LEU A 74 5.37 10.29 3.38
N LEU A 75 4.12 9.95 3.03
CA LEU A 75 2.98 10.82 3.28
C LEU A 75 2.73 11.03 4.77
N LYS A 76 2.86 9.98 5.58
CA LYS A 76 2.74 10.07 7.05
C LYS A 76 3.87 10.91 7.64
N MET A 77 5.10 10.69 7.20
CA MET A 77 6.28 11.47 7.61
C MET A 77 6.13 12.96 7.23
N GLY A 78 5.73 13.25 5.99
CA GLY A 78 5.51 14.62 5.53
C GLY A 78 4.42 15.34 6.33
N LYS A 79 3.33 14.65 6.71
CA LYS A 79 2.27 15.19 7.56
C LYS A 79 2.73 15.43 9.01
N ALA A 80 3.57 14.56 9.55
CA ALA A 80 4.01 14.63 10.94
C ALA A 80 5.20 15.58 11.16
N GLU A 81 6.15 15.61 10.23
CA GLU A 81 7.45 16.28 10.39
C GLU A 81 7.66 17.45 9.41
N GLY A 82 6.80 17.60 8.39
CA GLY A 82 6.95 18.61 7.34
C GLY A 82 8.11 18.37 6.38
N LYS A 83 8.82 17.25 6.53
CA LYS A 83 9.96 16.82 5.70
C LYS A 83 9.77 15.37 5.28
N VAL A 84 10.40 14.99 4.18
CA VAL A 84 10.39 13.61 3.67
C VAL A 84 11.80 13.20 3.29
N ASP A 85 12.21 11.98 3.67
CA ASP A 85 13.47 11.38 3.22
C ASP A 85 13.18 10.08 2.46
N VAL A 86 13.18 10.21 1.15
CA VAL A 86 12.95 9.10 0.23
C VAL A 86 14.07 8.07 0.27
N PHE A 87 15.33 8.52 0.39
CA PHE A 87 16.48 7.64 0.35
C PHE A 87 16.50 6.74 1.59
N GLN A 88 16.35 7.36 2.76
CA GLN A 88 16.27 6.64 4.03
C GLN A 88 15.06 5.69 4.05
N CYS A 89 13.89 6.13 3.57
CA CYS A 89 12.72 5.27 3.47
C CYS A 89 13.00 4.01 2.62
N VAL A 90 13.55 4.18 1.42
CA VAL A 90 13.84 3.05 0.53
C VAL A 90 14.92 2.14 1.12
N GLN A 91 15.92 2.72 1.80
CA GLN A 91 16.94 1.95 2.51
C GLN A 91 16.32 1.06 3.60
N GLN A 92 15.47 1.64 4.46
CA GLN A 92 14.76 0.89 5.52
C GLN A 92 13.88 -0.23 4.95
N LEU A 93 13.19 0.02 3.84
CA LEU A 93 12.40 -1.03 3.17
C LEU A 93 13.28 -2.16 2.64
N ARG A 94 14.48 -1.84 2.16
CA ARG A 94 15.44 -2.84 1.65
C ARG A 94 16.10 -3.66 2.73
N GLU A 95 16.22 -3.11 3.94
CA GLU A 95 16.67 -3.85 5.13
C GLU A 95 15.65 -4.91 5.56
N GLN A 96 14.36 -4.64 5.37
CA GLN A 96 13.29 -5.60 5.72
C GLN A 96 13.00 -6.62 4.61
N ARG A 97 13.12 -6.21 3.33
CA ARG A 97 12.95 -7.10 2.17
C ARG A 97 13.87 -6.65 1.04
N VAL A 98 14.73 -7.55 0.59
CA VAL A 98 15.69 -7.26 -0.48
C VAL A 98 14.98 -6.75 -1.75
N ASN A 99 15.62 -5.82 -2.45
CA ASN A 99 15.15 -5.25 -3.73
C ASN A 99 13.83 -4.48 -3.70
N MET A 100 13.35 -4.08 -2.51
CA MET A 100 12.21 -3.17 -2.41
C MET A 100 12.44 -1.87 -3.18
N VAL A 101 11.39 -1.43 -3.88
CA VAL A 101 11.39 -0.31 -4.83
C VAL A 101 12.39 -0.54 -5.97
N GLN A 102 11.89 -1.12 -7.06
CA GLN A 102 12.69 -1.41 -8.25
C GLN A 102 12.99 -0.16 -9.08
N THR A 103 14.17 -0.14 -9.71
CA THR A 103 14.83 1.04 -10.30
C THR A 103 14.03 1.78 -11.37
N LYS A 104 13.13 1.12 -12.11
CA LYS A 104 12.24 1.81 -13.08
C LYS A 104 11.24 2.76 -12.42
N VAL A 105 10.86 2.49 -11.15
CA VAL A 105 9.93 3.32 -10.36
C VAL A 105 10.68 4.33 -9.46
N ARG A 106 11.99 4.14 -9.28
CA ARG A 106 12.85 5.06 -8.52
C ARG A 106 12.81 6.50 -9.08
N SER A 107 12.63 6.65 -10.41
CA SER A 107 12.49 7.94 -11.07
C SER A 107 11.29 8.79 -10.59
N TYR A 108 10.33 8.23 -9.83
CA TYR A 108 9.16 8.95 -9.28
C TYR A 108 9.33 9.37 -7.84
N LEU A 109 10.20 8.65 -7.12
CA LEU A 109 10.54 8.96 -5.74
C LEU A 109 11.65 10.01 -5.68
N LEU A 110 12.57 10.02 -6.65
CA LEU A 110 13.69 10.98 -6.71
C LEU A 110 13.36 12.43 -7.07
N PRO A 111 12.29 12.79 -7.83
CA PRO A 111 11.96 14.20 -8.04
C PRO A 111 11.42 14.88 -6.78
N ALA A 112 11.24 14.16 -5.66
CA ALA A 112 10.81 14.72 -4.39
C ALA A 112 11.94 15.50 -3.66
N HIS A 113 12.61 16.39 -4.38
CA HIS A 113 13.05 17.67 -3.79
C HIS A 113 11.85 18.57 -3.44
N CYS A 114 10.62 18.14 -3.77
CA CYS A 114 9.38 18.71 -3.29
C CYS A 114 9.29 18.67 -1.76
N GLN A 115 9.26 19.85 -1.16
CA GLN A 115 8.88 20.04 0.23
C GLN A 115 7.49 19.40 0.47
N ALA A 116 7.20 18.95 1.69
CA ALA A 116 5.93 18.30 2.05
C ALA A 116 4.67 19.12 1.67
N ALA A 117 4.82 20.43 1.42
CA ALA A 117 3.77 21.35 0.99
C ALA A 117 3.19 21.08 -0.41
N ASP A 118 3.95 20.47 -1.33
CA ASP A 118 3.50 20.28 -2.72
C ASP A 118 2.64 19.01 -2.92
N LEU A 119 2.64 18.09 -1.94
CA LEU A 119 1.89 16.82 -1.98
C LEU A 119 0.45 16.93 -1.49
N LEU A 120 0.07 18.06 -0.87
CA LEU A 120 -1.20 18.25 -0.18
C LEU A 120 -2.31 19.04 -0.92
N PRO A 121 -2.10 19.88 -1.97
CA PRO A 121 -3.20 20.70 -2.50
C PRO A 121 -4.01 20.11 -3.68
N THR A 122 -3.62 18.97 -4.29
CA THR A 122 -4.15 18.62 -5.64
C THR A 122 -5.03 17.37 -5.72
N LEU A 123 -5.52 16.81 -4.62
CA LEU A 123 -6.40 15.62 -4.70
C LEU A 123 -7.88 16.03 -4.91
N PRO A 124 -8.48 15.71 -6.07
CA PRO A 124 -9.91 15.92 -6.30
C PRO A 124 -10.73 15.00 -5.38
N ARG A 125 -11.80 15.55 -4.79
CA ARG A 125 -12.61 14.93 -3.74
C ARG A 125 -13.44 13.71 -4.16
N ASP A 126 -13.47 13.38 -5.45
CA ASP A 126 -14.39 12.38 -6.00
C ASP A 126 -13.67 11.36 -6.90
N VAL A 127 -13.10 10.30 -6.32
CA VAL A 127 -12.79 9.08 -7.07
C VAL A 127 -13.15 7.86 -6.23
N ALA A 128 -14.37 7.38 -6.41
CA ALA A 128 -14.86 6.14 -5.80
C ALA A 128 -14.27 4.93 -6.57
N CYS A 129 -13.25 4.27 -6.02
CA CYS A 129 -12.83 2.95 -6.48
C CYS A 129 -13.53 1.86 -5.64
N LYS A 130 -14.80 1.58 -5.91
CA LYS A 130 -15.50 0.43 -5.33
C LYS A 130 -15.30 -0.77 -6.24
N SER A 131 -14.56 -1.78 -5.77
CA SER A 131 -14.70 -3.15 -6.24
C SER A 131 -14.76 -4.07 -5.04
N THR A 132 -15.96 -4.23 -4.48
CA THR A 132 -16.27 -5.31 -3.54
C THR A 132 -16.30 -6.62 -4.33
N LEU A 133 -15.18 -7.34 -4.37
CA LEU A 133 -15.20 -8.73 -4.79
C LEU A 133 -15.39 -9.60 -3.55
N ALA A 134 -16.66 -9.88 -3.25
CA ALA A 134 -17.00 -11.07 -2.48
C ALA A 134 -16.66 -12.29 -3.35
N MET A 135 -15.51 -12.89 -3.14
CA MET A 135 -15.22 -14.21 -3.69
C MET A 135 -15.53 -15.25 -2.60
N PRO A 136 -16.53 -16.13 -2.79
CA PRO A 136 -16.68 -17.30 -1.94
C PRO A 136 -15.49 -18.22 -2.24
N PHE A 137 -14.70 -18.52 -1.21
CA PHE A 137 -13.73 -19.61 -1.26
C PHE A 137 -14.55 -20.91 -1.41
N MET A 138 -14.51 -21.52 -2.60
CA MET A 138 -15.13 -22.83 -2.85
C MET A 138 -14.01 -23.84 -3.17
N ALA A 139 -14.03 -24.90 -2.36
CA ALA A 139 -13.29 -26.16 -2.38
C ALA A 139 -11.78 -26.09 -2.10
#